data_AF-A0A5D8Z1H6-F1
#
_entry.id   AF-A0A5D8Z1H6-F1
#
_cell.length_a   1.000
_cell.length_b   1.000
_cell.length_c   1.000
_cell.angle_alpha   90.00
_cell.angle_beta   90.00
_cell.angle_gamma   90.00
#
_symmetry.space_group_name_H-M   'P 1'
#
loop_
_entity.id
_entity.type
_entity.pdbx_description
1 polymer ?
#
loop_
_entity_poly.entity_id
_entity_poly.type
_entity_poly.pdbx_seq_one_letter_code
_entity_poly.pdbx_strand_id
1 'polypeptide(L)'
;MDIQPTASRDPRPARIVATLMSLALGALGAMTLMTQHFAGHNSRRPGPAVVLDGTPAMWMGGLYFALAALPLAIWWRTPRAASTWAAACMLALVGCLLMAIRAQR
;
A
#
# COMPACT_ATOMS: atom_id res chain seq x y z
N MET A 1 -35.41 -19.27 -5.04
CA MET A 1 -34.73 -18.27 -4.18
C MET A 1 -33.80 -17.50 -5.10
N ASP A 2 -34.37 -16.51 -5.79
CA ASP A 2 -33.68 -15.73 -6.83
C ASP A 2 -32.74 -14.74 -6.17
N ILE A 3 -31.44 -14.90 -6.43
CA ILE A 3 -30.41 -13.95 -6.01
C ILE A 3 -30.50 -12.78 -6.98
N GLN A 4 -31.34 -11.79 -6.68
CA GLN A 4 -31.31 -10.50 -7.38
C GLN A 4 -29.90 -9.90 -7.27
N PRO A 5 -29.20 -9.61 -8.38
CA PRO A 5 -27.94 -8.87 -8.34
C PRO A 5 -28.26 -7.43 -7.97
N THR A 6 -28.24 -7.13 -6.67
CA THR A 6 -28.49 -5.79 -6.16
C THR A 6 -27.32 -4.88 -6.52
N ALA A 7 -27.69 -3.76 -7.14
CA ALA A 7 -26.88 -2.60 -7.47
C ALA A 7 -25.81 -2.80 -8.56
N SER A 8 -26.13 -2.29 -9.74
CA SER A 8 -25.19 -1.60 -10.62
C SER A 8 -24.49 -0.47 -9.82
N ARG A 9 -23.56 -0.81 -8.93
CA ARG A 9 -22.70 0.16 -8.26
C ARG A 9 -21.83 0.78 -9.34
N ASP A 10 -22.12 2.02 -9.68
CA ASP A 10 -21.25 2.84 -10.50
C ASP A 10 -19.81 2.67 -9.99
N PRO A 11 -18.84 2.20 -10.80
CA PRO A 11 -17.48 1.95 -10.33
C PRO A 11 -16.69 3.24 -10.10
N ARG A 12 -17.29 4.39 -10.41
CA ARG A 12 -16.70 5.73 -10.27
C ARG A 12 -16.27 6.05 -8.83
N PRO A 13 -17.14 5.97 -7.80
CA PRO A 13 -16.75 6.19 -6.41
C PRO A 13 -15.60 5.27 -5.97
N ALA A 14 -15.64 3.98 -6.33
CA ALA A 14 -14.57 3.04 -5.99
C ALA A 14 -13.23 3.43 -6.63
N ARG A 15 -13.24 3.89 -7.88
CA ARG A 15 -12.04 4.39 -8.57
C ARG A 15 -11.49 5.66 -7.94
N ILE A 16 -12.36 6.61 -7.54
CA ILE A 16 -11.94 7.86 -6.90
C ILE A 16 -11.26 7.57 -5.55
N VAL A 17 -11.88 6.73 -4.72
CA VAL A 17 -11.30 6.31 -3.44
C VAL A 17 -9.98 5.58 -3.65
N ALA A 18 -9.93 4.66 -4.62
CA ALA A 18 -8.71 3.93 -4.96
C ALA A 18 -7.58 4.87 -5.41
N THR A 19 -7.88 5.86 -6.25
CA THR A 19 -6.88 6.86 -6.68
C THR A 19 -6.41 7.74 -5.52
N LEU A 20 -7.32 8.17 -4.62
CA LEU A 20 -6.94 8.96 -3.45
C LEU A 20 -6.07 8.17 -2.48
N MET A 21 -6.41 6.90 -2.23
CA MET A 21 -5.59 6.01 -1.41
C MET A 21 -4.21 5.79 -2.05
N SER A 22 -4.17 5.54 -3.36
CA SER A 22 -2.91 5.36 -4.10
C SER A 22 -2.06 6.63 -4.03
N LEU A 23 -2.67 7.81 -4.20
CA LEU A 23 -1.95 9.07 -4.16
C LEU A 23 -1.42 9.39 -2.76
N ALA A 24 -2.22 9.17 -1.71
CA ALA A 24 -1.80 9.40 -0.33
C ALA A 24 -0.67 8.44 0.08
N LEU A 25 -0.83 7.13 -0.19
CA LEU A 25 0.17 6.12 0.14
C LEU A 25 1.44 6.29 -0.70
N GLY A 26 1.28 6.63 -1.99
CA GLY A 26 2.40 6.85 -2.92
C GLY A 26 3.20 8.09 -2.55
N ALA A 27 2.53 9.19 -2.20
CA ALA A 27 3.19 10.40 -1.72
C ALA A 27 3.94 10.15 -0.40
N LEU A 28 3.34 9.40 0.53
CA LEU A 28 3.98 9.04 1.80
C LEU A 28 5.20 8.13 1.58
N GLY A 29 5.09 7.15 0.68
CA GLY A 29 6.20 6.27 0.28
C GLY A 29 7.33 7.02 -0.44
N ALA A 30 7.00 7.93 -1.35
CA ALA A 30 7.98 8.76 -2.05
C ALA A 30 8.68 9.72 -1.08
N MET A 31 7.93 10.38 -0.19
CA MET A 31 8.49 11.26 0.82
C MET A 31 9.47 10.52 1.71
N THR A 32 9.08 9.35 2.23
CA THR A 32 9.94 8.52 3.10
C THR A 32 11.19 7.98 2.40
N LEU A 33 11.10 7.65 1.10
CA LEU A 33 12.27 7.29 0.31
C LEU A 33 13.23 8.48 0.11
N MET A 34 12.70 9.68 -0.14
CA MET A 34 13.52 10.89 -0.34
C MET A 34 14.15 11.38 0.95
N THR A 35 13.41 11.38 2.06
CA THR A 35 13.92 11.86 3.35
C THR A 35 14.74 10.81 4.08
N GLN A 36 14.63 9.54 3.68
CA GLN A 36 15.13 8.39 4.45
C GLN A 36 14.72 8.45 5.92
N HIS A 37 13.56 9.06 6.19
CA HIS A 37 13.07 9.34 7.53
C HIS A 37 11.58 9.03 7.57
N PHE A 38 11.19 8.16 8.50
CA PHE A 38 9.79 7.84 8.76
C PHE A 38 9.48 8.04 10.23
N ALA A 39 8.55 8.94 10.51
CA ALA A 39 8.01 9.18 11.85
C ALA A 39 6.59 8.62 11.94
N GLY A 40 6.44 7.45 12.56
CA GLY A 40 5.15 6.82 12.82
C GLY A 40 4.69 7.08 14.25
N HIS A 41 3.45 7.56 14.41
CA HIS A 41 2.81 7.61 15.73
C HIS A 41 2.22 6.24 16.06
N ASN A 42 2.64 5.64 17.17
CA ASN A 42 2.13 4.34 17.58
C ASN A 42 0.86 4.51 18.43
N SER A 43 -0.31 4.52 17.80
CA SER A 43 -1.59 4.76 18.48
C SER A 43 -1.97 3.68 19.51
N ARG A 44 -1.28 2.53 19.51
CA ARG A 44 -1.58 1.38 20.39
C ARG A 44 -0.78 1.34 21.70
N ARG A 45 0.27 2.14 21.84
CA ARG A 45 1.04 2.25 23.09
C ARG A 45 1.47 3.70 23.30
N PRO A 46 1.11 4.36 24.42
CA PRO A 46 1.75 5.61 24.77
C PRO A 46 3.24 5.32 24.98
N GLY A 47 4.04 5.74 24.02
CA GLY A 47 5.46 5.44 23.92
C GLY A 47 6.10 6.38 22.90
N PRO A 48 7.43 6.48 22.89
CA PRO A 48 8.14 7.37 21.97
C PRO A 48 7.73 7.07 20.52
N ALA A 49 7.60 8.12 19.71
CA ALA A 49 7.28 7.99 18.30
C ALA A 49 8.25 6.99 17.64
N VAL A 50 7.73 6.10 16.80
CA VAL A 50 8.57 5.16 16.07
C VAL A 50 9.24 5.95 14.95
N VAL A 51 10.49 6.33 15.19
CA VAL A 51 11.33 7.00 14.21
C VAL A 51 12.21 5.93 13.57
N LEU A 52 12.11 5.79 12.25
CA LEU A 52 13.03 4.98 11.45
C LEU A 52 13.85 5.91 10.58
N ASP A 53 15.17 5.71 10.59
CA ASP A 53 16.15 6.46 9.81
C ASP A 53 16.94 5.54 8.89
N GLY A 54 17.33 6.04 7.72
CA GLY A 54 18.24 5.36 6.79
C GLY A 54 17.61 4.16 6.07
N THR A 55 18.33 3.05 6.00
CA THR A 55 17.92 1.82 5.29
C THR A 55 16.52 1.30 5.70
N PRO A 56 16.15 1.21 6.98
CA PRO A 56 14.81 0.76 7.37
C PRO A 56 13.70 1.76 6.99
N ALA A 57 13.98 3.06 6.91
CA ALA A 57 13.03 4.05 6.39
C ALA A 57 12.78 3.89 4.90
N MET A 58 13.83 3.54 4.12
CA MET A 58 13.68 3.22 2.70
C MET A 58 12.81 1.98 2.48
N TRP A 59 12.94 0.94 3.31
CA TRP A 59 12.09 -0.25 3.22
C TRP A 59 10.63 0.06 3.54
N MET A 60 10.37 0.89 4.56
CA MET A 60 9.02 1.41 4.86
C MET A 60 8.45 2.17 3.66
N GLY A 61 9.22 3.07 3.05
CA GLY A 61 8.77 3.83 1.89
C GLY A 61 8.45 2.94 0.67
N GLY A 62 9.28 1.92 0.42
CA GLY A 62 9.00 0.90 -0.60
C GLY A 62 7.71 0.13 -0.34
N LEU A 63 7.43 -0.24 0.92
CA LEU A 63 6.18 -0.89 1.32
C LEU A 63 4.97 -0.01 1.04
N TYR A 64 5.04 1.27 1.40
CA TYR A 64 3.97 2.24 1.13
C TYR A 64 3.73 2.43 -0.37
N PHE A 65 4.80 2.44 -1.17
CA PHE A 65 4.69 2.54 -2.63
C PHE A 65 4.06 1.30 -3.27
N ALA A 66 4.41 0.10 -2.78
CA ALA A 66 3.78 -1.15 -3.22
C ALA A 66 2.29 -1.22 -2.83
N LEU A 67 1.96 -0.75 -1.62
CA LEU A 67 0.57 -0.60 -1.15
C LEU A 67 -0.21 0.42 -1.98
N ALA A 68 0.43 1.51 -2.40
CA ALA A 68 -0.16 2.50 -3.28
C ALA A 68 -0.51 1.92 -4.66
N ALA A 69 0.18 0.87 -5.12
CA ALA A 69 -0.10 0.24 -6.41
C ALA A 69 -1.29 -0.73 -6.39
N LEU A 70 -1.72 -1.23 -5.22
CA LEU A 70 -2.84 -2.19 -5.08
C LEU A 70 -4.18 -1.64 -5.60
N PRO A 71 -4.63 -0.42 -5.21
CA PRO A 71 -5.93 0.10 -5.63
C PRO A 71 -6.00 0.40 -7.13
N LEU A 72 -4.87 0.59 -7.81
CA LEU A 72 -4.81 0.75 -9.27
C LEU A 72 -5.30 -0.50 -10.03
N ALA A 73 -5.35 -1.67 -9.39
CA ALA A 73 -5.93 -2.88 -9.98
C ALA A 73 -7.41 -2.69 -10.40
N ILE A 74 -8.15 -1.77 -9.76
CA ILE A 74 -9.55 -1.44 -10.08
C ILE A 74 -9.71 -0.77 -11.47
N TRP A 75 -8.62 -0.24 -12.03
CA TRP A 75 -8.63 0.31 -13.39
C TRP A 75 -8.55 -0.75 -14.48
N TRP A 76 -8.18 -1.98 -14.15
CA TRP A 76 -8.09 -3.05 -15.14
C TRP A 76 -9.46 -3.67 -15.44
N ARG A 77 -9.81 -3.65 -16.73
CA ARG A 77 -11.09 -4.17 -17.23
C ARG A 77 -11.23 -5.70 -17.11
N THR A 78 -10.11 -6.41 -16.99
CA THR A 78 -10.08 -7.87 -16.91
C THR A 78 -9.75 -8.34 -15.48
N PRO A 79 -10.56 -9.23 -14.88
CA PRO A 79 -10.34 -9.72 -13.51
C PRO A 79 -9.04 -10.53 -13.37
N ARG A 80 -8.60 -11.16 -14.47
CA ARG A 80 -7.31 -11.87 -14.55
C ARG A 80 -6.13 -10.92 -14.44
N ALA A 81 -6.20 -9.77 -15.08
CA ALA A 81 -5.16 -8.78 -14.94
C ALA A 81 -5.20 -8.25 -13.48
N ALA A 82 -6.37 -7.85 -12.97
CA ALA A 82 -6.45 -7.27 -11.63
C ALA A 82 -5.86 -8.20 -10.54
N SER A 83 -6.09 -9.51 -10.66
CA SER A 83 -5.52 -10.52 -9.77
C SER A 83 -4.01 -10.72 -9.94
N THR A 84 -3.48 -10.71 -11.17
CA THR A 84 -2.02 -10.81 -11.37
C THR A 84 -1.28 -9.59 -10.82
N TRP A 85 -1.87 -8.39 -10.95
CA TRP A 85 -1.30 -7.17 -10.36
C TRP A 85 -1.33 -7.20 -8.84
N ALA A 86 -2.46 -7.61 -8.25
CA ALA A 86 -2.57 -7.76 -6.81
C ALA A 86 -1.56 -8.79 -6.28
N ALA A 87 -1.37 -9.90 -6.98
CA ALA A 87 -0.35 -10.89 -6.65
C ALA A 87 1.07 -10.31 -6.74
N ALA A 88 1.38 -9.53 -7.77
CA ALA A 88 2.68 -8.86 -7.90
C ALA A 88 2.92 -7.86 -6.75
N CYS A 89 1.90 -7.07 -6.36
CA CYS A 89 2.00 -6.15 -5.22
C CYS A 89 2.20 -6.90 -3.90
N MET A 90 1.49 -8.03 -3.70
CA MET A 90 1.68 -8.88 -2.52
C MET A 90 3.09 -9.48 -2.45
N LEU A 91 3.63 -9.94 -3.58
CA LEU A 91 5.00 -10.44 -3.64
C LEU A 91 6.02 -9.34 -3.34
N ALA A 92 5.80 -8.12 -3.84
CA ALA A 92 6.64 -6.96 -3.53
C ALA A 92 6.58 -6.60 -2.03
N LEU A 93 5.39 -6.64 -1.43
CA LEU A 93 5.18 -6.44 0.01
C LEU A 93 5.95 -7.47 0.84
N VAL A 94 5.80 -8.76 0.51
CA VAL A 94 6.49 -9.85 1.21
C VAL A 94 8.01 -9.71 1.04
N GLY A 95 8.49 -9.37 -0.16
CA GLY A 95 9.91 -9.14 -0.42
C GLY A 95 10.49 -7.99 0.43
N CYS A 96 9.80 -6.85 0.47
CA CYS A 96 10.22 -5.72 1.30
C CYS A 96 10.18 -6.06 2.80
N LEU A 97 9.16 -6.79 3.25
CA LEU A 97 9.05 -7.23 4.66
C LEU A 97 10.21 -8.16 5.04
N LEU A 98 10.53 -9.14 4.19
CA LEU A 98 11.64 -10.07 4.43
C LEU A 98 12.98 -9.35 4.48
N MET A 99 13.20 -8.36 3.60
CA MET A 99 14.39 -7.53 3.64
C MET A 99 14.47 -6.66 4.89
N ALA A 100 13.34 -6.07 5.31
CA ALA A 100 13.27 -5.28 6.54
C ALA A 100 13.59 -6.14 7.79
N ILE A 101 13.05 -7.36 7.86
CA ILE A 101 13.35 -8.31 8.95
C ILE A 101 14.84 -8.70 8.92
N ARG A 102 15.42 -8.94 7.73
CA ARG A 102 16.84 -9.24 7.60
C ARG A 102 17.74 -8.08 8.01
N ALA A 103 17.38 -6.85 7.70
CA ALA A 103 18.14 -5.66 8.07
C ALA A 103 18.14 -5.37 9.59
N GLN A 104 17.22 -6.00 10.34
CA GLN A 104 17.13 -5.88 11.80
C GLN A 104 17.87 -6.98 12.57
N ARG A 105 18.39 -8.00 11.88
CA ARG A 105 19.26 -9.03 12.46
C ARG A 105 20.71 -8.70 12.22
#